data_AF-A0A364LU03-F1
#
_entry.id   AF-A0A364LU03-F1
#
_cell.length_a   1.000
_cell.length_b   1.000
_cell.length_c   1.000
_cell.angle_alpha   90.00
_cell.angle_beta   90.00
_cell.angle_gamma   90.00
#
_symmetry.space_group_name_H-M   'P 1'
#
loop_
_entity.id
_entity.type
_entity.pdbx_description
1 polymer ?
#
loop_
_entity_poly.entity_id
_entity_poly.type
_entity_poly.pdbx_seq_one_letter_code
_entity_poly.pdbx_strand_id
1 'polypeptide(L)'
;MSPSEDRITRPTDPDDLVLEAWGQGLMVGSLVVMAAVTFANMKRHILLHKLIFAELILAMAHGTFIFPKEPAYGWYLSCSAIGLNVSWTLHNVIAWMKNKPFLSRRVSQAYIITVLLVQPYWVVEIYANFTYFNNINKIFLTTRPMEPLFRDPWWVFTTCSLFYTIKRLYNFGIIELVTVSPRFGIMLASMCLSIAFIIIDTCVVLNAFPAHTLPTGVEPFWKLSFIFKCLCDTVILDDFKTALDRMRNYWLRKQARNGEVLLPETQYEPGSRRHEEDDLEAFGSGRRGSGLRKPDSAVPRVHTREDVGIAL
;
A
#
# COMPACT_ATOMS: atom_id res chain seq x y z
N MET A 1 -46.50 -3.85 10.28
CA MET A 1 -45.15 -3.27 10.42
C MET A 1 -45.00 -2.78 11.84
N SER A 2 -44.38 -3.60 12.69
CA SER A 2 -44.07 -3.21 14.05
C SER A 2 -42.87 -2.24 14.04
N PRO A 3 -42.86 -1.22 14.91
CA PRO A 3 -41.78 -0.22 14.97
C PRO A 3 -40.41 -0.77 15.43
N SER A 4 -40.26 -2.09 15.55
CA SER A 4 -39.04 -2.79 15.97
C SER A 4 -38.17 -3.30 14.81
N GLU A 5 -38.71 -3.42 13.59
CA GLU A 5 -37.96 -3.98 12.44
C GLU A 5 -36.99 -2.98 11.79
N ASP A 6 -37.09 -1.70 12.14
CA ASP A 6 -36.34 -0.62 11.49
C ASP A 6 -35.14 -0.10 12.30
N ARG A 7 -34.91 -0.69 13.48
CA ARG A 7 -33.84 -0.30 14.39
C ARG A 7 -32.60 -1.13 14.12
N ILE A 8 -31.52 -0.46 13.77
CA ILE A 8 -30.21 -1.03 13.53
C ILE A 8 -29.54 -1.28 14.87
N THR A 9 -29.36 -2.56 15.15
CA THR A 9 -28.68 -3.05 16.35
C THR A 9 -27.49 -3.91 15.93
N ARG A 10 -26.64 -4.26 16.90
CA ARG A 10 -25.63 -5.30 16.72
C ARG A 10 -26.30 -6.57 16.13
N PRO A 11 -25.70 -7.27 15.15
CA PRO A 11 -26.24 -8.52 14.63
C PRO A 11 -26.52 -9.51 15.77
N THR A 12 -27.75 -10.01 15.81
CA THR A 12 -28.22 -11.00 16.81
C THR A 12 -28.38 -12.39 16.22
N ASP A 13 -28.39 -12.52 14.89
CA ASP A 13 -28.39 -13.82 14.22
C ASP A 13 -27.04 -14.52 14.50
N PRO A 14 -27.05 -15.77 14.98
CA PRO A 14 -25.83 -16.53 15.25
C PRO A 14 -24.91 -16.63 14.04
N ASP A 15 -25.44 -16.80 12.82
CA ASP A 15 -24.60 -16.99 11.62
C ASP A 15 -23.85 -15.69 11.27
N ASP A 16 -24.55 -14.55 11.35
CA ASP A 16 -23.99 -13.22 11.13
C ASP A 16 -22.97 -12.85 12.21
N LEU A 17 -23.27 -13.19 13.46
CA LEU A 17 -22.39 -12.92 14.58
C LEU A 17 -21.08 -13.72 14.46
N VAL A 18 -21.16 -15.00 14.04
CA VAL A 18 -19.99 -15.85 13.82
C VAL A 18 -19.15 -15.32 12.68
N LEU A 19 -19.76 -14.97 11.55
CA LEU A 19 -19.05 -14.45 10.39
C LEU A 19 -18.36 -13.11 10.70
N GLU A 20 -19.05 -12.21 11.39
CA GLU A 20 -18.52 -10.91 11.79
C GLU A 20 -17.39 -11.07 12.82
N ALA A 21 -17.56 -11.93 13.83
CA ALA A 21 -16.55 -12.21 14.83
C ALA A 21 -15.29 -12.84 14.21
N TRP A 22 -15.46 -13.78 13.27
CA TRP A 22 -14.36 -14.38 12.53
C TRP A 22 -13.62 -13.35 11.70
N GLY A 23 -14.33 -12.53 10.91
CA GLY A 23 -13.72 -11.51 10.06
C GLY A 23 -12.98 -10.45 10.87
N GLN A 24 -13.54 -10.04 12.01
CA GLN A 24 -12.90 -9.12 12.96
C GLN A 24 -11.66 -9.72 13.61
N GLY A 25 -11.76 -10.95 14.12
CA GLY A 25 -10.64 -11.66 14.72
C GLY A 25 -9.48 -11.87 13.72
N LEU A 26 -9.80 -12.25 12.48
CA LEU A 26 -8.82 -12.39 11.41
C LEU A 26 -8.14 -11.07 11.08
N MET A 27 -8.90 -9.97 10.96
CA MET A 27 -8.36 -8.65 10.68
C MET A 27 -7.43 -8.18 11.80
N VAL A 28 -7.89 -8.16 13.06
CA VAL A 28 -7.07 -7.72 14.19
C VAL A 28 -5.85 -8.61 14.35
N GLY A 29 -6.02 -9.93 14.32
CA GLY A 29 -4.92 -10.89 14.46
C GLY A 29 -3.84 -10.70 13.39
N SER A 30 -4.24 -10.52 12.14
CA SER A 30 -3.30 -10.27 11.03
C SER A 30 -2.56 -8.95 11.22
N LEU A 31 -3.28 -7.88 11.59
CA LEU A 31 -2.67 -6.56 11.83
C LEU A 31 -1.69 -6.59 13.00
N VAL A 32 -1.99 -7.32 14.09
CA VAL A 32 -1.07 -7.49 15.23
C VAL A 32 0.22 -8.17 14.79
N VAL A 33 0.12 -9.27 14.04
CA VAL A 33 1.31 -9.98 13.53
C VAL A 33 2.13 -9.10 12.61
N MET A 34 1.49 -8.40 11.67
CA MET A 34 2.17 -7.47 10.77
C MET A 34 2.79 -6.28 11.50
N ALA A 35 2.14 -5.77 12.55
CA ALA A 35 2.65 -4.69 13.39
C ALA A 35 3.89 -5.15 14.16
N ALA A 36 3.88 -6.37 14.70
CA ALA A 36 5.04 -6.95 15.38
C ALA A 36 6.23 -7.13 14.43
N VAL A 37 6.00 -7.64 13.21
CA VAL A 37 7.03 -7.77 12.17
C VAL A 37 7.57 -6.39 11.76
N THR A 38 6.69 -5.44 11.49
CA THR A 38 7.07 -4.07 11.11
C THR A 38 7.89 -3.40 12.21
N PHE A 39 7.50 -3.58 13.47
CA PHE A 39 8.23 -3.05 14.62
C PHE A 39 9.61 -3.69 14.77
N ALA A 40 9.71 -5.02 14.64
CA ALA A 40 10.97 -5.75 14.72
C ALA A 40 11.96 -5.34 13.62
N ASN A 41 11.46 -5.05 12.42
CA ASN A 41 12.28 -4.63 11.27
C ASN A 41 12.47 -3.11 11.17
N MET A 42 11.90 -2.33 12.10
CA MET A 42 11.89 -0.87 12.01
C MET A 42 13.28 -0.26 12.20
N LYS A 43 13.75 0.46 11.17
CA LYS A 43 14.97 1.29 11.25
C LYS A 43 14.65 2.71 11.69
N ARG A 44 15.40 3.25 12.67
CA ARG A 44 15.16 4.57 13.29
C ARG A 44 15.08 5.73 12.29
N HIS A 45 15.85 5.66 11.20
CA HIS A 45 15.97 6.72 10.18
C HIS A 45 14.95 6.64 9.04
N ILE A 46 14.20 5.53 8.91
CA ILE A 46 13.29 5.34 7.77
C ILE A 46 11.85 5.66 8.20
N LEU A 47 11.31 6.77 7.68
CA LEU A 47 9.94 7.21 7.97
C LEU A 47 8.87 6.22 7.48
N LEU A 48 9.13 5.49 6.38
CA LEU A 48 8.17 4.56 5.78
C LEU A 48 7.73 3.46 6.76
N HIS A 49 8.67 2.90 7.56
CA HIS A 49 8.35 1.90 8.59
C HIS A 49 7.43 2.46 9.66
N LYS A 50 7.66 3.71 10.09
CA LYS A 50 6.86 4.37 11.12
C LYS A 50 5.45 4.63 10.64
N LEU A 51 5.28 5.03 9.37
CA LEU A 51 3.97 5.27 8.76
C LEU A 51 3.17 3.99 8.62
N ILE A 52 3.79 2.90 8.15
CA ILE A 52 3.13 1.58 8.04
C ILE A 52 2.74 1.06 9.42
N PHE A 53 3.62 1.20 10.41
CA PHE A 53 3.24 0.86 11.79
C PHE A 53 2.05 1.68 12.28
N ALA A 54 2.04 3.00 12.06
CA ALA A 54 0.93 3.87 12.45
C ALA A 54 -0.40 3.50 11.74
N GLU A 55 -0.35 3.20 10.44
CA GLU A 55 -1.49 2.70 9.66
C GLU A 55 -2.10 1.44 10.28
N LEU A 56 -1.27 0.47 10.64
CA LEU A 56 -1.70 -0.79 11.28
C LEU A 56 -2.35 -0.53 12.64
N ILE A 57 -1.75 0.30 13.50
CA ILE A 57 -2.30 0.65 14.82
C ILE A 57 -3.67 1.31 14.70
N LEU A 58 -3.81 2.27 13.77
CA LEU A 58 -5.05 3.03 13.60
C LEU A 58 -6.23 2.16 13.12
N ALA A 59 -5.95 1.14 12.30
CA ALA A 59 -6.99 0.24 11.82
C ALA A 59 -7.40 -0.84 12.83
N MET A 60 -6.52 -1.25 13.74
CA MET A 60 -6.81 -2.34 14.69
C MET A 60 -8.05 -2.09 15.54
N ALA A 61 -8.27 -0.86 16.01
CA ALA A 61 -9.41 -0.51 16.85
C ALA A 61 -10.76 -0.72 16.15
N HIS A 62 -10.80 -0.67 14.82
CA HIS A 62 -12.03 -0.92 14.07
C HIS A 62 -12.33 -2.42 13.93
N GLY A 63 -11.37 -3.30 14.20
CA GLY A 63 -11.63 -4.74 14.21
C GLY A 63 -12.22 -5.27 15.51
N THR A 64 -12.61 -4.42 16.44
CA THR A 64 -13.13 -4.82 17.76
C THR A 64 -14.54 -4.30 18.05
N PHE A 65 -15.23 -3.75 17.04
CA PHE A 65 -16.54 -3.13 17.28
C PHE A 65 -17.67 -4.12 17.58
N ILE A 66 -17.46 -5.43 17.43
CA ILE A 66 -18.49 -6.42 17.78
C ILE A 66 -18.63 -6.65 19.29
N PHE A 67 -17.65 -6.22 20.11
CA PHE A 67 -17.66 -6.46 21.55
C PHE A 67 -18.64 -5.57 22.35
N PRO A 68 -18.76 -4.26 22.07
CA PRO A 68 -19.71 -3.41 22.79
C PRO A 68 -21.17 -3.76 22.47
N LYS A 69 -22.00 -3.77 23.52
CA LYS A 69 -23.47 -3.88 23.40
C LYS A 69 -24.09 -2.49 23.30
N GLU A 70 -25.36 -2.41 22.91
CA GLU A 70 -26.11 -1.15 23.00
C GLU A 70 -26.10 -0.60 24.43
N PRO A 71 -26.00 0.74 24.61
CA PRO A 71 -25.98 1.81 23.59
C PRO A 71 -24.58 2.16 23.05
N ALA A 72 -23.51 1.55 23.58
CA ALA A 72 -22.12 1.90 23.23
C ALA A 72 -21.70 1.43 21.83
N TYR A 73 -22.41 0.45 21.25
CA TYR A 73 -22.12 -0.13 19.93
C TYR A 73 -21.96 0.92 18.82
N GLY A 74 -22.96 1.75 18.58
CA GLY A 74 -22.93 2.74 17.49
C GLY A 74 -21.83 3.79 17.67
N TRP A 75 -21.61 4.24 18.91
CA TRP A 75 -20.53 5.18 19.25
C TRP A 75 -19.14 4.57 19.02
N TYR A 76 -18.90 3.36 19.51
CA TYR A 76 -17.61 2.71 19.37
C TYR A 76 -17.29 2.37 17.90
N LEU A 77 -18.29 1.88 17.15
CA LEU A 77 -18.16 1.63 15.72
C LEU A 77 -17.79 2.90 14.96
N SER A 78 -18.48 4.00 15.23
CA SER A 78 -18.22 5.29 14.56
C SER A 78 -16.85 5.87 14.92
N CYS A 79 -16.48 5.86 16.22
CA CYS A 79 -15.18 6.35 16.67
C CYS A 79 -14.02 5.54 16.07
N SER A 80 -14.15 4.22 16.03
CA SER A 80 -13.14 3.36 15.42
C SER A 80 -13.09 3.48 13.89
N ALA A 81 -14.22 3.78 13.23
CA ALA A 81 -14.26 4.05 11.80
C ALA A 81 -13.47 5.32 11.42
N ILE A 82 -13.36 6.32 12.29
CA ILE A 82 -12.46 7.46 12.09
C ILE A 82 -11.02 6.97 11.97
N GLY A 83 -10.58 6.10 12.90
CA GLY A 83 -9.25 5.49 12.86
C GLY A 83 -8.99 4.71 11.57
N LEU A 84 -9.97 3.93 11.11
CA LEU A 84 -9.89 3.22 9.83
C LEU A 84 -9.73 4.18 8.64
N ASN A 85 -10.47 5.29 8.61
CA ASN A 85 -10.35 6.29 7.54
C ASN A 85 -9.00 7.01 7.53
N VAL A 86 -8.45 7.31 8.71
CA VAL A 86 -7.09 7.86 8.82
C VAL A 86 -6.07 6.82 8.34
N SER A 87 -6.25 5.54 8.70
CA SER A 87 -5.43 4.44 8.20
C SER A 87 -5.52 4.32 6.66
N TRP A 88 -6.71 4.39 6.07
CA TRP A 88 -6.90 4.41 4.62
C TRP A 88 -6.17 5.59 3.94
N THR A 89 -6.19 6.76 4.56
CA THR A 89 -5.45 7.93 4.04
C THR A 89 -3.95 7.70 4.10
N LEU A 90 -3.44 7.17 5.22
CA LEU A 90 -2.03 6.81 5.37
C LEU A 90 -1.60 5.75 4.36
N HIS A 91 -2.42 4.72 4.15
CA HIS A 91 -2.19 3.65 3.17
C HIS A 91 -1.92 4.24 1.77
N ASN A 92 -2.78 5.15 1.32
CA ASN A 92 -2.63 5.79 0.01
C ASN A 92 -1.38 6.69 -0.05
N VAL A 93 -1.02 7.36 1.05
CA VAL A 93 0.24 8.13 1.13
C VAL A 93 1.46 7.20 1.07
N ILE A 94 1.42 6.04 1.74
CA ILE A 94 2.48 5.03 1.74
C ILE A 94 2.64 4.46 0.32
N ALA A 95 1.53 4.08 -0.32
CA ALA A 95 1.50 3.63 -1.71
C ALA A 95 2.08 4.69 -2.67
N TRP A 96 1.72 5.96 -2.47
CA TRP A 96 2.31 7.09 -3.21
C TRP A 96 3.82 7.19 -2.99
N MET A 97 4.30 7.16 -1.74
CA MET A 97 5.73 7.25 -1.43
C MET A 97 6.52 6.11 -2.08
N LYS A 98 5.94 4.90 -2.11
CA LYS A 98 6.52 3.71 -2.74
C LYS A 98 6.59 3.82 -4.27
N ASN A 99 5.54 4.36 -4.90
CA ASN A 99 5.49 4.53 -6.35
C ASN A 99 6.16 5.82 -6.86
N LYS A 100 6.34 6.83 -6.00
CA LYS A 100 6.96 8.12 -6.32
C LYS A 100 8.25 8.04 -7.15
N PRO A 101 9.24 7.17 -6.86
CA PRO A 101 10.46 7.08 -7.67
C PRO A 101 10.23 6.61 -9.12
N PHE A 102 9.10 5.96 -9.41
CA PHE A 102 8.77 5.44 -10.74
C PHE A 102 7.83 6.37 -11.52
N LEU A 103 7.21 7.34 -10.86
CA LEU A 103 6.22 8.24 -11.46
C LEU A 103 6.84 9.55 -11.94
N SER A 104 6.33 10.08 -13.05
CA SER A 104 6.62 11.46 -13.48
C SER A 104 6.05 12.47 -12.48
N ARG A 105 6.69 13.64 -12.35
CA ARG A 105 6.32 14.69 -11.38
C ARG A 105 4.86 15.11 -11.48
N ARG A 106 4.31 15.20 -12.70
CA ARG A 106 2.89 15.55 -12.93
C ARG A 106 1.94 14.47 -12.43
N VAL A 107 2.25 13.20 -12.70
CA VAL A 107 1.43 12.06 -12.28
C VAL A 107 1.48 11.87 -10.76
N SER A 108 2.66 12.06 -10.16
CA SER A 108 2.84 12.03 -8.71
C SER A 108 2.05 13.13 -8.00
N GLN A 109 1.99 14.33 -8.57
CA GLN A 109 1.15 15.43 -8.05
C GLN A 109 -0.33 15.13 -8.22
N ALA A 110 -0.75 14.65 -9.40
CA ALA A 110 -2.14 14.28 -9.64
C ALA A 110 -2.62 13.20 -8.66
N TYR A 111 -1.80 12.19 -8.38
CA TYR A 111 -2.12 11.12 -7.42
C TYR A 111 -2.43 11.67 -6.03
N ILE A 112 -1.56 12.52 -5.47
CA ILE A 112 -1.77 13.01 -4.10
C ILE A 112 -2.89 14.06 -4.03
N ILE A 113 -3.06 14.87 -5.08
CA ILE A 113 -4.17 15.84 -5.16
C ILE A 113 -5.51 15.10 -5.18
N THR A 114 -5.64 14.01 -5.94
CA THR A 114 -6.89 13.25 -5.97
C THR A 114 -7.18 12.55 -4.63
N VAL A 115 -6.16 12.06 -3.91
CA VAL A 115 -6.34 11.55 -2.53
C VAL A 115 -6.89 12.64 -1.60
N LEU A 116 -6.38 13.87 -1.71
CA LEU A 116 -6.85 15.00 -0.90
C LEU A 116 -8.28 15.43 -1.26
N LEU A 117 -8.64 15.44 -2.54
CA LEU A 117 -9.97 15.81 -3.01
C LEU A 117 -11.07 14.86 -2.52
N VAL A 118 -10.71 13.64 -2.11
CA VAL A 118 -11.64 12.65 -1.57
C VAL A 118 -11.92 12.81 -0.07
N GLN A 119 -11.09 13.56 0.66
CA GLN A 119 -11.29 13.75 2.10
C GLN A 119 -12.69 14.29 2.48
N PRO A 120 -13.30 15.24 1.75
CA PRO A 120 -14.65 15.70 2.04
C PRO A 120 -15.72 14.59 1.96
N TYR A 121 -15.56 13.65 1.01
CA TYR A 121 -16.46 12.49 0.92
C TYR A 121 -16.38 11.63 2.18
N TRP A 122 -15.19 11.31 2.67
CA TRP A 122 -15.01 10.51 3.88
C TRP A 122 -15.53 11.18 5.14
N VAL A 123 -15.47 12.52 5.23
CA VAL A 123 -16.09 13.26 6.34
C VAL A 123 -17.60 13.08 6.34
N VAL A 124 -18.24 13.17 5.16
CA VAL A 124 -19.68 12.92 5.01
C VAL A 124 -20.02 11.46 5.33
N GLU A 125 -19.17 10.52 4.91
CA GLU A 125 -19.37 9.10 5.16
C GLU A 125 -19.28 8.74 6.65
N ILE A 126 -18.34 9.32 7.40
CA ILE A 126 -18.24 9.16 8.86
C ILE A 126 -19.51 9.67 9.55
N TYR A 127 -20.03 10.82 9.11
CA TYR A 127 -21.29 11.36 9.62
C TYR A 127 -22.48 10.45 9.28
N ALA A 128 -22.58 9.99 8.03
CA ALA A 128 -23.62 9.09 7.58
C ALA A 128 -23.60 7.78 8.38
N ASN A 129 -22.43 7.18 8.57
CA ASN A 129 -22.19 6.01 9.40
C ASN A 129 -22.65 6.24 10.85
N PHE A 130 -22.23 7.34 11.48
CA PHE A 130 -22.67 7.70 12.83
C PHE A 130 -24.20 7.80 12.94
N THR A 131 -24.84 8.52 12.01
CA THR A 131 -26.30 8.68 12.05
C THR A 131 -27.06 7.39 11.76
N TYR A 132 -26.49 6.47 10.98
CA TYR A 132 -27.08 5.19 10.65
C TYR A 132 -27.06 4.24 11.85
N PHE A 133 -25.89 4.02 12.46
CA PHE A 133 -25.77 3.10 13.61
C PHE A 133 -26.32 3.67 14.93
N ASN A 134 -26.58 4.97 15.00
CA ASN A 134 -27.32 5.59 16.11
C ASN A 134 -28.82 5.76 15.82
N ASN A 135 -29.35 5.17 14.73
CA ASN A 135 -30.78 5.20 14.37
C ASN A 135 -31.36 6.61 14.21
N ILE A 136 -30.55 7.57 13.74
CA ILE A 136 -30.95 8.95 13.50
C ILE A 136 -31.45 9.10 12.05
N ASN A 137 -30.65 8.67 11.06
CA ASN A 137 -30.94 8.82 9.63
C ASN A 137 -30.41 7.64 8.81
N LYS A 138 -31.05 7.36 7.66
CA LYS A 138 -30.67 6.27 6.73
C LYS A 138 -29.80 6.73 5.54
N ILE A 139 -29.16 7.91 5.64
CA ILE A 139 -28.36 8.54 4.56
C ILE A 139 -27.23 7.62 4.08
N PHE A 140 -26.68 6.79 4.99
CA PHE A 140 -25.64 5.80 4.69
C PHE A 140 -26.02 4.85 3.54
N LEU A 141 -27.29 4.48 3.40
CA LEU A 141 -27.72 3.61 2.30
C LEU A 141 -27.58 4.26 0.92
N THR A 142 -27.64 5.60 0.85
CA THR A 142 -27.48 6.36 -0.38
C THR A 142 -26.01 6.64 -0.71
N THR A 143 -25.16 6.79 0.30
CA THR A 143 -23.72 7.07 0.10
C THR A 143 -22.90 5.80 -0.14
N ARG A 144 -23.30 4.66 0.45
CA ARG A 144 -22.59 3.38 0.36
C ARG A 144 -22.28 2.89 -1.07
N PRO A 145 -23.17 2.98 -2.07
CA PRO A 145 -22.84 2.59 -3.45
C PRO A 145 -21.70 3.41 -4.08
N MET A 146 -21.44 4.61 -3.57
CA MET A 146 -20.34 5.48 -4.02
C MET A 146 -19.01 5.14 -3.34
N GLU A 147 -19.02 4.35 -2.27
CA GLU A 147 -17.83 4.00 -1.49
C GLU A 147 -16.71 3.37 -2.34
N PRO A 148 -16.97 2.38 -3.22
CA PRO A 148 -15.91 1.77 -4.02
C PRO A 148 -15.19 2.79 -4.93
N LEU A 149 -15.93 3.79 -5.45
CA LEU A 149 -15.36 4.82 -6.32
C LEU A 149 -14.39 5.73 -5.56
N PHE A 150 -14.67 6.04 -4.29
CA PHE A 150 -13.84 6.93 -3.49
C PHE A 150 -12.78 6.18 -2.65
N ARG A 151 -12.81 4.85 -2.62
CA ARG A 151 -11.92 4.02 -1.82
C ARG A 151 -10.81 3.33 -2.62
N ASP A 152 -11.14 2.77 -3.78
CA ASP A 152 -10.30 1.77 -4.46
C ASP A 152 -9.46 2.23 -5.67
N PRO A 153 -9.75 3.33 -6.40
CA PRO A 153 -9.00 3.69 -7.62
C PRO A 153 -7.49 3.86 -7.44
N TRP A 154 -7.05 4.45 -6.33
CA TRP A 154 -5.63 4.69 -6.04
C TRP A 154 -4.83 3.41 -5.86
N TRP A 155 -5.44 2.39 -5.25
CA TRP A 155 -4.80 1.10 -5.07
C TRP A 155 -4.68 0.37 -6.42
N VAL A 156 -5.75 0.35 -7.22
CA VAL A 156 -5.73 -0.23 -8.57
C VAL A 156 -4.64 0.45 -9.43
N PHE A 157 -4.59 1.79 -9.39
CA PHE A 157 -3.53 2.54 -10.08
C PHE A 157 -2.14 2.15 -9.58
N THR A 158 -1.94 2.05 -8.27
CA THR A 158 -0.65 1.69 -7.67
C THR A 158 -0.17 0.33 -8.14
N THR A 159 -1.06 -0.67 -8.13
CA THR A 159 -0.76 -2.02 -8.60
C THR A 159 -0.44 -2.01 -10.10
N CYS A 160 -1.29 -1.41 -10.94
CA CYS A 160 -1.06 -1.33 -12.38
C CYS A 160 0.25 -0.61 -12.73
N SER A 161 0.56 0.49 -12.05
CA SER A 161 1.81 1.25 -12.21
C SER A 161 3.03 0.41 -11.88
N LEU A 162 2.96 -0.37 -10.80
CA LEU A 162 4.05 -1.24 -10.37
C LEU A 162 4.27 -2.39 -11.37
N PHE A 163 3.20 -3.05 -11.82
CA PHE A 163 3.26 -4.05 -12.89
C PHE A 163 3.82 -3.50 -14.20
N TYR A 164 3.37 -2.32 -14.61
CA TYR A 164 3.84 -1.66 -15.82
C TYR A 164 5.35 -1.36 -15.72
N THR A 165 5.79 -0.86 -14.57
CA THR A 165 7.21 -0.56 -14.31
C THR A 165 8.06 -1.82 -14.36
N ILE A 166 7.62 -2.93 -13.74
CA ILE A 166 8.33 -4.21 -13.79
C ILE A 166 8.50 -4.67 -15.25
N LYS A 167 7.42 -4.64 -16.03
CA LYS A 167 7.45 -5.08 -17.43
C LYS A 167 8.39 -4.23 -18.29
N ARG A 168 8.38 -2.90 -18.08
CA ARG A 168 9.22 -1.95 -18.85
C ARG A 168 10.68 -1.95 -18.45
N LEU A 169 11.00 -2.06 -17.16
CA LEU A 169 12.36 -1.87 -16.67
C LEU A 169 13.21 -3.14 -16.78
N TYR A 170 12.58 -4.31 -16.70
CA TYR A 170 13.31 -5.58 -16.56
C TYR A 170 13.16 -6.54 -17.73
N ASN A 171 12.17 -6.35 -18.60
CA ASN A 171 11.84 -7.26 -19.71
C ASN A 171 11.81 -8.76 -19.32
N PHE A 172 11.62 -9.04 -18.03
CA PHE A 172 11.60 -10.39 -17.46
C PHE A 172 10.16 -10.89 -17.39
N GLY A 173 9.99 -12.19 -17.64
CA GLY A 173 8.73 -12.87 -17.36
C GLY A 173 8.46 -12.91 -15.85
N ILE A 174 7.17 -12.87 -15.45
CA ILE A 174 6.75 -12.95 -14.04
C ILE A 174 7.32 -14.20 -13.34
N ILE A 175 7.49 -15.31 -14.08
CA ILE A 175 8.07 -16.54 -13.55
C ILE A 175 9.56 -16.37 -13.23
N GLU A 176 10.35 -15.81 -14.16
CA GLU A 176 11.79 -15.55 -13.96
C GLU A 176 12.00 -14.59 -12.78
N LEU A 177 11.12 -13.60 -12.66
CA LEU A 177 11.09 -12.65 -11.56
C LEU A 177 10.86 -13.32 -10.19
N VAL A 178 9.87 -14.21 -10.09
CA VAL A 178 9.57 -14.95 -8.85
C VAL A 178 10.71 -15.90 -8.48
N THR A 179 11.36 -16.52 -9.47
CA THR A 179 12.53 -17.38 -9.22
C THR A 179 13.72 -16.59 -8.66
N VAL A 180 13.97 -15.38 -9.17
CA VAL A 180 15.08 -14.53 -8.71
C VAL A 180 14.79 -13.90 -7.35
N SER A 181 13.54 -13.51 -7.09
CA SER A 181 13.12 -12.92 -5.82
C SER A 181 11.74 -13.45 -5.39
N PRO A 182 11.69 -14.56 -4.62
CA PRO A 182 10.43 -15.17 -4.21
C PRO A 182 9.59 -14.23 -3.33
N ARG A 183 10.23 -13.41 -2.49
CA ARG A 183 9.56 -12.41 -1.64
C ARG A 183 8.83 -11.35 -2.47
N PHE A 184 9.44 -10.89 -3.55
CA PHE A 184 8.81 -9.96 -4.49
C PHE A 184 7.62 -10.60 -5.22
N GLY A 185 7.73 -11.89 -5.53
CA GLY A 185 6.62 -12.69 -6.05
C GLY A 185 5.42 -12.75 -5.12
N ILE A 186 5.64 -13.00 -3.82
CA ILE A 186 4.59 -13.05 -2.80
C ILE A 186 3.89 -11.69 -2.69
N MET A 187 4.65 -10.60 -2.67
CA MET A 187 4.11 -9.23 -2.68
C MET A 187 3.21 -8.96 -3.90
N LEU A 188 3.63 -9.39 -5.09
CA LEU A 188 2.86 -9.20 -6.32
C LEU A 188 1.58 -10.03 -6.31
N ALA A 189 1.65 -11.27 -5.81
CA ALA A 189 0.50 -12.14 -5.64
C ALA A 189 -0.50 -11.55 -4.63
N SER A 190 -0.04 -11.00 -3.50
CA SER A 190 -0.90 -10.34 -2.52
C SER A 190 -1.56 -9.08 -3.09
N MET A 191 -0.88 -8.33 -3.97
CA MET A 191 -1.51 -7.21 -4.68
C MET A 191 -2.64 -7.69 -5.59
N CYS A 192 -2.43 -8.72 -6.40
CA CYS A 192 -3.48 -9.29 -7.25
C CYS A 192 -4.67 -9.80 -6.43
N LEU A 193 -4.39 -10.51 -5.33
CA LEU A 193 -5.42 -11.06 -4.46
C LEU A 193 -6.23 -9.95 -3.77
N SER A 194 -5.57 -8.86 -3.37
CA SER A 194 -6.28 -7.69 -2.81
C SER A 194 -7.25 -7.06 -3.83
N ILE A 195 -6.88 -6.99 -5.11
CA ILE A 195 -7.76 -6.49 -6.18
C ILE A 195 -8.92 -7.44 -6.42
N ALA A 196 -8.69 -8.75 -6.43
CA ALA A 196 -9.77 -9.73 -6.56
C ALA A 196 -10.82 -9.56 -5.45
N PHE A 197 -10.38 -9.36 -4.20
CA PHE A 197 -11.29 -9.06 -3.10
C PHE A 197 -12.00 -7.71 -3.22
N ILE A 198 -11.33 -6.66 -3.74
CA ILE A 198 -11.99 -5.36 -4.05
C ILE A 198 -13.13 -5.55 -5.05
N ILE A 199 -12.90 -6.35 -6.11
CA ILE A 199 -13.91 -6.58 -7.15
C ILE A 199 -15.10 -7.31 -6.55
N ILE A 200 -14.86 -8.39 -5.78
CA ILE A 200 -15.93 -9.14 -5.11
C ILE A 200 -16.71 -8.22 -4.17
N ASP A 201 -16.01 -7.45 -3.33
CA ASP A 201 -16.61 -6.50 -2.40
C ASP A 201 -17.46 -5.45 -3.12
N THR A 202 -16.94 -4.85 -4.20
CA THR A 202 -17.67 -3.88 -5.03
C THR A 202 -18.94 -4.49 -5.63
N CYS A 203 -18.86 -5.72 -6.14
CA CYS A 203 -20.01 -6.43 -6.69
C CYS A 203 -21.08 -6.71 -5.62
N VAL A 204 -20.67 -6.99 -4.38
CA VAL A 204 -21.60 -7.17 -3.26
C VAL A 204 -22.25 -5.83 -2.87
N VAL A 205 -21.45 -4.77 -2.69
CA VAL A 205 -21.93 -3.42 -2.35
C VAL A 205 -22.91 -2.87 -3.39
N LEU A 206 -22.69 -3.16 -4.67
CA LEU A 206 -23.56 -2.74 -5.77
C LEU A 206 -24.79 -3.65 -5.98
N ASN A 207 -25.00 -4.65 -5.12
CA ASN A 207 -26.08 -5.65 -5.25
C ASN A 207 -26.07 -6.38 -6.62
N ALA A 208 -24.89 -6.58 -7.22
CA ALA A 208 -24.76 -7.27 -8.50
C ALA A 208 -24.96 -8.80 -8.37
N PHE A 209 -24.79 -9.35 -7.17
CA PHE A 209 -25.14 -10.72 -6.85
C PHE A 209 -26.58 -10.81 -6.31
N PRO A 210 -27.40 -11.76 -6.77
CA PRO A 210 -28.76 -11.95 -6.28
C PRO A 210 -28.77 -12.12 -4.74
N ALA A 211 -29.57 -11.30 -4.07
CA ALA A 211 -29.58 -11.01 -2.64
C ALA A 211 -30.02 -12.17 -1.70
N HIS A 212 -29.49 -13.39 -1.88
CA HIS A 212 -29.91 -14.57 -1.09
C HIS A 212 -28.82 -15.28 -0.29
N THR A 213 -27.56 -14.82 -0.30
CA THR A 213 -26.48 -15.57 0.38
C THR A 213 -25.63 -14.78 1.37
N LEU A 214 -25.75 -13.45 1.47
CA LEU A 214 -24.99 -12.65 2.44
C LEU A 214 -25.83 -11.46 2.96
N PRO A 215 -26.02 -11.32 4.29
CA PRO A 215 -26.72 -10.20 4.88
C PRO A 215 -25.97 -8.89 4.66
N THR A 216 -26.74 -7.83 4.34
CA THR A 216 -26.25 -6.50 4.03
C THR A 216 -25.45 -5.92 5.19
N GLY A 217 -24.12 -5.78 5.04
CA GLY A 217 -23.24 -5.18 6.06
C GLY A 217 -22.34 -6.15 6.83
N VAL A 218 -22.45 -7.46 6.61
CA VAL A 218 -21.54 -8.49 7.18
C VAL A 218 -20.64 -9.02 6.06
N GLU A 219 -19.83 -8.14 5.48
CA GLU A 219 -18.99 -8.48 4.33
C GLU A 219 -17.54 -8.68 4.79
N PRO A 220 -16.99 -9.91 4.73
CA PRO A 220 -15.60 -10.16 5.10
C PRO A 220 -14.60 -9.71 4.01
N PHE A 221 -15.08 -9.40 2.80
CA PHE A 221 -14.22 -9.20 1.63
C PHE A 221 -13.39 -7.93 1.70
N TRP A 222 -13.96 -6.79 2.12
CA TRP A 222 -13.16 -5.57 2.35
C TRP A 222 -12.10 -5.78 3.44
N LYS A 223 -12.39 -6.54 4.51
CA LYS A 223 -11.42 -6.86 5.57
C LYS A 223 -10.27 -7.68 5.00
N LEU A 224 -10.57 -8.70 4.20
CA LEU A 224 -9.55 -9.49 3.50
C LEU A 224 -8.72 -8.62 2.55
N SER A 225 -9.36 -7.78 1.73
CA SER A 225 -8.66 -6.83 0.86
C SER A 225 -7.72 -5.93 1.65
N PHE A 226 -8.19 -5.39 2.77
CA PHE A 226 -7.40 -4.55 3.67
C PHE A 226 -6.20 -5.29 4.26
N ILE A 227 -6.38 -6.53 4.73
CA ILE A 227 -5.27 -7.36 5.22
C ILE A 227 -4.22 -7.57 4.12
N PHE A 228 -4.62 -7.88 2.89
CA PHE A 228 -3.67 -8.07 1.79
C PHE A 228 -2.98 -6.78 1.37
N LYS A 229 -3.67 -5.63 1.41
CA LYS A 229 -3.08 -4.29 1.21
C LYS A 229 -1.97 -4.03 2.23
N CYS A 230 -2.27 -4.19 3.52
CA CYS A 230 -1.30 -4.06 4.62
C CYS A 230 -0.14 -5.06 4.54
N LEU A 231 -0.42 -6.29 4.10
CA LEU A 231 0.60 -7.33 3.91
C LEU A 231 1.57 -6.96 2.80
N CYS A 232 1.07 -6.44 1.68
CA CYS A 232 1.94 -5.89 0.63
C CYS A 232 2.86 -4.82 1.22
N ASP A 233 2.31 -3.96 2.08
CA ASP A 233 3.08 -2.85 2.61
C ASP A 233 4.20 -3.29 3.55
N THR A 234 3.93 -4.30 4.38
CA THR A 234 4.89 -4.92 5.29
C THR A 234 5.98 -5.67 4.51
N VAL A 235 5.61 -6.47 3.51
CA VAL A 235 6.57 -7.23 2.68
C VAL A 235 7.48 -6.30 1.85
N ILE A 236 6.96 -5.16 1.38
CA ILE A 236 7.74 -4.16 0.62
C ILE A 236 8.87 -3.55 1.47
N LEU A 237 8.63 -3.31 2.76
CA LEU A 237 9.60 -2.66 3.63
C LEU A 237 10.90 -3.46 3.80
N ASP A 238 10.78 -4.78 3.91
CA ASP A 238 11.91 -5.63 4.26
C ASP A 238 12.92 -5.79 3.11
N ASP A 239 12.45 -5.77 1.86
CA ASP A 239 13.26 -6.25 0.73
C ASP A 239 13.10 -5.50 -0.60
N PHE A 240 12.26 -4.47 -0.73
CA PHE A 240 12.03 -3.86 -2.04
C PHE A 240 13.31 -3.32 -2.69
N LYS A 241 14.13 -2.59 -1.93
CA LYS A 241 15.41 -2.06 -2.44
C LYS A 241 16.39 -3.19 -2.74
N THR A 242 16.53 -4.14 -1.82
CA THR A 242 17.42 -5.30 -1.97
C THR A 242 17.03 -6.19 -3.16
N ALA A 243 15.73 -6.42 -3.37
CA ALA A 243 15.20 -7.17 -4.50
C ALA A 243 15.41 -6.42 -5.81
N LEU A 244 15.17 -5.11 -5.84
CA LEU A 244 15.37 -4.27 -7.03
C LEU A 244 16.85 -4.21 -7.41
N ASP A 245 17.75 -4.09 -6.43
CA ASP A 245 19.20 -4.17 -6.63
C ASP A 245 19.64 -5.56 -7.12
N ARG A 246 19.09 -6.65 -6.56
CA ARG A 246 19.35 -8.02 -7.04
C ARG A 246 18.88 -8.23 -8.47
N MET A 247 17.69 -7.73 -8.82
CA MET A 247 17.17 -7.79 -10.19
C MET A 247 17.98 -6.95 -11.16
N ARG A 248 18.38 -5.72 -10.78
CA ARG A 248 19.28 -4.89 -11.57
C ARG A 248 20.62 -5.58 -11.81
N ASN A 249 21.21 -6.17 -10.77
CA ASN A 249 22.48 -6.87 -10.88
C ASN A 249 22.36 -8.13 -11.74
N TYR A 250 21.25 -8.88 -11.63
CA TYR A 250 20.96 -10.02 -12.50
C TYR A 250 20.78 -9.59 -13.96
N TRP A 251 20.05 -8.51 -14.22
CA TRP A 251 19.85 -7.95 -15.55
C TRP A 251 21.16 -7.47 -16.18
N LEU A 252 21.98 -6.71 -15.45
CA LEU A 252 23.31 -6.28 -15.89
C LEU A 252 24.21 -7.49 -16.23
N ARG A 253 24.18 -8.55 -15.41
CA ARG A 253 24.93 -9.79 -15.67
C ARG A 253 24.42 -10.52 -16.91
N LYS A 254 23.11 -10.59 -17.11
CA LYS A 254 22.50 -11.20 -18.31
C LYS A 254 22.89 -10.44 -19.57
N GLN A 255 22.89 -9.11 -19.52
CA GLN A 255 23.27 -8.27 -20.65
C GLN A 255 24.77 -8.31 -20.95
N ALA A 256 25.63 -8.37 -19.93
CA ALA A 256 27.07 -8.62 -20.08
C ALA A 256 27.35 -10.00 -20.70
N ARG A 257 26.60 -11.04 -20.30
CA ARG A 257 26.72 -12.39 -20.87
C ARG A 257 26.22 -12.48 -22.31
N ASN A 258 25.25 -11.66 -22.68
CA ASN A 258 24.72 -11.56 -24.04
C ASN A 258 25.55 -10.63 -24.94
N GLY A 259 26.65 -10.03 -24.44
CA GLY A 259 27.59 -9.24 -25.23
C GLY A 259 27.15 -7.82 -25.60
N GLU A 260 26.03 -7.32 -25.05
CA GLU A 260 25.47 -6.01 -25.40
C GLU A 260 26.02 -4.84 -24.55
N VAL A 261 26.69 -5.11 -23.42
CA VAL A 261 27.28 -4.08 -22.55
C VAL A 261 28.68 -4.49 -22.11
N LEU A 262 29.68 -3.71 -22.55
CA LEU A 262 31.03 -3.71 -21.96
C LEU A 262 30.95 -3.06 -20.58
N LEU A 263 30.94 -3.88 -19.53
CA LEU A 263 31.23 -3.39 -18.18
C LEU A 263 32.72 -2.99 -18.15
N PRO A 264 33.10 -1.85 -17.52
CA PRO A 264 34.48 -1.60 -17.20
C PRO A 264 34.98 -2.77 -16.37
N GLU A 265 36.02 -3.43 -16.87
CA GLU A 265 36.69 -4.53 -16.20
C GLU A 265 37.39 -3.98 -14.94
N THR A 266 36.67 -3.84 -13.83
CA THR A 266 37.33 -3.77 -12.52
C THR A 266 37.77 -5.19 -12.18
N GLN A 267 39.01 -5.45 -12.60
CA GLN A 267 39.88 -6.53 -12.20
C GLN A 267 39.72 -6.82 -10.70
N TYR A 268 39.09 -7.94 -10.39
CA TYR A 268 39.08 -8.52 -9.05
C TYR A 268 40.45 -9.19 -8.83
N GLU A 269 41.38 -8.50 -8.17
CA GLU A 269 42.49 -9.18 -7.52
C GLU A 269 42.02 -9.77 -6.18
N PRO A 270 42.22 -11.08 -5.93
CA PRO A 270 41.86 -11.68 -4.66
C PRO A 270 43.01 -11.53 -3.66
N GLY A 271 42.91 -10.57 -2.74
CA GLY A 271 43.73 -10.60 -1.53
C GLY A 271 43.93 -9.27 -0.82
N SER A 272 43.16 -9.03 0.25
CA SER A 272 43.70 -8.68 1.59
C SER A 272 42.54 -8.32 2.54
N ARG A 273 42.82 -8.45 3.84
CA ARG A 273 41.90 -8.55 4.97
C ARG A 273 41.38 -7.19 5.49
N ARG A 274 40.15 -7.26 6.05
CA ARG A 274 39.60 -6.61 7.27
C ARG A 274 39.34 -5.09 7.33
N HIS A 275 38.10 -4.79 7.78
CA HIS A 275 37.63 -3.64 8.60
C HIS A 275 37.83 -2.25 7.98
N GLU A 276 36.83 -1.39 7.78
CA GLU A 276 35.95 -0.78 8.78
C GLU A 276 34.81 -0.03 8.07
N GLU A 277 33.64 -0.03 8.69
CA GLU A 277 32.61 1.00 8.49
C GLU A 277 33.19 2.34 8.98
N ASP A 278 33.13 3.40 8.17
CA ASP A 278 32.69 4.71 8.66
C ASP A 278 32.58 5.75 7.55
N ASP A 279 31.61 6.63 7.80
CA ASP A 279 31.18 7.79 7.05
C ASP A 279 32.31 8.78 6.71
N LEU A 280 32.21 9.43 5.53
CA LEU A 280 32.83 10.74 5.34
C LEU A 280 32.12 11.54 4.25
N GLU A 281 31.08 12.27 4.67
CA GLU A 281 30.84 13.62 4.16
C GLU A 281 31.96 14.54 4.66
N ALA A 282 32.69 15.21 3.77
CA ALA A 282 33.09 16.63 3.86
C ALA A 282 34.18 17.02 2.85
N PHE A 283 34.09 18.28 2.41
CA PHE A 283 35.03 19.07 1.59
C PHE A 283 35.02 18.76 0.08
N GLY A 284 34.66 19.71 -0.80
CA GLY A 284 34.96 21.14 -0.73
C GLY A 284 36.12 21.45 -1.68
N SER A 285 35.78 21.54 -2.97
CA SER A 285 36.45 22.26 -4.07
C SER A 285 37.98 22.47 -4.02
N GLY A 286 38.66 21.95 -5.04
CA GLY A 286 39.73 22.70 -5.70
C GLY A 286 40.87 21.90 -6.34
N ARG A 287 40.71 21.47 -7.60
CA ARG A 287 41.78 21.59 -8.61
C ARG A 287 41.33 21.25 -10.04
N ARG A 288 41.72 22.16 -10.95
CA ARG A 288 41.67 22.09 -12.43
C ARG A 288 42.44 20.87 -12.98
N GLY A 289 41.96 20.33 -14.10
CA GLY A 289 42.72 19.49 -15.04
C GLY A 289 41.78 18.75 -15.98
N SER A 290 41.46 19.36 -17.13
CA SER A 290 41.96 18.99 -18.47
C SER A 290 41.12 17.90 -19.16
N GLY A 291 40.68 18.22 -20.37
CA GLY A 291 39.57 17.56 -21.05
C GLY A 291 39.87 16.18 -21.62
N LEU A 292 38.81 15.38 -21.68
CA LEU A 292 38.67 14.30 -22.65
C LEU A 292 37.22 14.25 -23.13
N ARG A 293 37.10 14.22 -24.45
CA ARG A 293 35.89 14.18 -25.28
C ARG A 293 35.05 12.95 -24.92
N LYS A 294 33.80 13.15 -24.47
CA LYS A 294 32.83 12.08 -24.23
C LYS A 294 32.34 11.48 -25.56
N PRO A 295 32.24 10.16 -25.71
CA PRO A 295 31.35 9.56 -26.69
C PRO A 295 29.91 9.59 -26.16
N ASP A 296 28.96 9.87 -27.04
CA ASP A 296 27.52 9.85 -26.77
C ASP A 296 27.11 8.46 -26.27
N SER A 297 26.70 8.37 -25.00
CA SER A 297 26.17 7.15 -24.42
C SER A 297 24.65 7.19 -24.39
N ALA A 298 24.03 6.17 -25.00
CA ALA A 298 22.61 5.86 -24.96
C ALA A 298 22.16 5.34 -23.57
N VAL A 299 22.48 6.09 -22.51
CA VAL A 299 22.12 5.80 -21.12
C VAL A 299 21.02 6.76 -20.69
N PRO A 300 19.85 6.31 -20.20
CA PRO A 300 18.89 7.21 -19.58
C PRO A 300 19.46 7.72 -18.25
N ARG A 301 19.90 8.98 -18.22
CA ARG A 301 20.30 9.66 -16.99
C ARG A 301 19.06 10.03 -16.18
N VAL A 302 18.90 9.44 -15.00
CA VAL A 302 18.02 9.97 -13.96
C VAL A 302 18.62 11.29 -13.48
N HIS A 303 18.01 12.42 -13.86
CA HIS A 303 18.39 13.73 -13.32
C HIS A 303 17.90 13.84 -11.87
N THR A 304 18.82 13.84 -10.91
CA THR A 304 18.58 14.43 -9.60
C THR A 304 18.66 15.95 -9.74
N ARG A 305 17.64 16.64 -9.23
CA ARG A 305 17.40 18.07 -9.41
C ARG A 305 18.29 18.90 -8.47
N GLU A 306 19.55 19.12 -8.83
CA GLU A 306 20.40 20.14 -8.17
C GLU A 306 21.26 21.02 -9.11
N ASP A 307 21.18 20.87 -10.45
CA ASP A 307 22.02 21.65 -11.38
C ASP A 307 21.31 22.76 -12.18
N VAL A 308 20.21 23.35 -11.66
CA VAL A 308 19.60 24.53 -12.32
C VAL A 308 19.25 25.57 -11.28
N GLY A 309 20.18 26.50 -11.05
CA GLY A 309 19.98 27.59 -10.10
C GLY A 309 20.99 28.72 -10.12
N ILE A 310 21.73 28.98 -11.22
CA ILE A 310 22.39 30.28 -11.46
C ILE A 310 22.45 30.53 -12.98
N ALA A 311 21.58 31.43 -13.48
CA ALA A 311 21.87 32.42 -14.52
C ALA A 311 20.55 33.09 -14.97
N LEU A 312 20.56 34.43 -14.89
CA LEU A 312 19.52 35.43 -15.18
C LEU A 312 18.50 35.67 -14.06
#